data_AF-A0A0N0IY96-F1
#
_entry.id   AF-A0A0N0IY96-F1
#
_cell.length_a   1.000
_cell.length_b   1.000
_cell.length_c   1.000
_cell.angle_alpha   90.00
_cell.angle_beta   90.00
_cell.angle_gamma   90.00
#
_symmetry.space_group_name_H-M   'P 1'
#
loop_
_entity.id
_entity.type
_entity.pdbx_description
1 polymer ?
#
loop_
_entity_poly.entity_id
_entity_poly.type
_entity_poly.pdbx_seq_one_letter_code
_entity_poly.pdbx_strand_id
1 'polypeptide(L)'
;MGAQCIPYTGQTMDPGNTYCLNGNLTLTTDISIPADAVLIIQSGLLTVKGIIVHGNLEINDQAAVKSEGSIIIGAFNSQKNSRVKLGTKSYLSLTGSVTQGDPTFFGNFPGTSSTIEMGTNSVIEICGTFNQQSVTYPFVNYVGIPTGKAYCIAKAQVSGGGTSILSNDSQIVAIAMDSVVGLLPGGASFCGPYATQAQCPSLWPAGLPDDKMLCGYAIEVIDEMDEYCTKPAATGTPDGYTKFGITVQQKSNQWPENIPNGFIALESKNKGLVITRVAHVSQTPQPGDAVTEPKEGMMVYDIQDSCVKLYNGSEWKCIQRGCNE
;
A
#
# COMPACT_ATOMS: atom_id res chain seq x y z
N MET A 1 -18.59 -15.39 22.65
CA MET A 1 -19.41 -15.40 21.42
C MET A 1 -18.73 -14.46 20.46
N GLY A 2 -18.16 -14.97 19.36
CA GLY A 2 -17.53 -14.10 18.36
C GLY A 2 -18.62 -13.21 17.75
N ALA A 3 -18.41 -11.89 17.73
CA ALA A 3 -19.36 -10.97 17.11
C ALA A 3 -19.60 -11.44 15.66
N GLN A 4 -20.86 -11.70 15.32
CA GLN A 4 -21.24 -12.14 13.99
C GLN A 4 -20.95 -10.99 13.02
N CYS A 5 -20.03 -11.23 12.10
CA CYS A 5 -19.66 -10.26 11.07
C CYS A 5 -20.80 -10.13 10.04
N ILE A 6 -21.43 -8.96 10.00
CA ILE A 6 -22.49 -8.63 9.05
C ILE A 6 -21.84 -8.16 7.73
N PRO A 7 -22.14 -8.78 6.57
CA PRO A 7 -21.59 -8.33 5.30
C PRO A 7 -21.88 -6.83 5.04
N TYR A 8 -20.84 -6.06 4.76
CA TYR A 8 -20.95 -4.64 4.44
C TYR A 8 -21.10 -4.45 2.92
N THR A 9 -22.21 -3.82 2.53
CA THR A 9 -22.57 -3.56 1.12
C THR A 9 -22.91 -2.09 0.89
N GLY A 10 -22.62 -1.21 1.86
CA GLY A 10 -22.96 0.21 1.83
C GLY A 10 -24.21 0.59 2.63
N GLN A 11 -24.80 -0.35 3.37
CA GLN A 11 -25.92 -0.06 4.27
C GLN A 11 -25.48 0.79 5.48
N THR A 12 -26.46 1.42 6.14
CA THR A 12 -26.25 2.10 7.43
C THR A 12 -25.76 1.10 8.49
N MET A 13 -24.88 1.55 9.37
CA MET A 13 -24.34 0.74 10.47
C MET A 13 -25.04 1.08 11.78
N ASP A 14 -25.35 0.06 12.57
CA ASP A 14 -25.97 0.19 13.88
C ASP A 14 -24.93 0.01 15.01
N PRO A 15 -25.04 0.77 16.13
CA PRO A 15 -24.20 0.58 17.31
C PRO A 15 -24.18 -0.86 17.83
N GLY A 16 -23.02 -1.34 18.29
CA GLY A 16 -22.85 -2.68 18.87
C GLY A 16 -22.65 -3.80 17.84
N ASN A 17 -22.83 -3.52 16.55
CA ASN A 17 -22.64 -4.50 15.48
C ASN A 17 -21.26 -4.40 14.84
N THR A 18 -20.79 -5.54 14.33
CA THR A 18 -19.59 -5.64 13.49
C THR A 18 -19.99 -5.89 12.05
N TYR A 19 -19.52 -5.03 11.15
CA TYR A 19 -19.70 -5.15 9.72
C TYR A 19 -18.37 -5.51 9.08
N CYS A 20 -18.37 -6.35 8.03
CA CYS A 20 -17.15 -6.60 7.29
C CYS A 20 -17.34 -6.58 5.77
N LEU A 21 -16.37 -5.97 5.11
CA LEU A 21 -16.22 -5.99 3.67
C LEU A 21 -15.16 -7.02 3.29
N ASN A 22 -15.45 -7.85 2.29
CA ASN A 22 -14.48 -8.75 1.67
C ASN A 22 -14.48 -8.49 0.15
N GLY A 23 -13.35 -8.00 -0.38
CA GLY A 23 -13.23 -7.56 -1.76
C GLY A 23 -13.46 -6.05 -1.95
N ASN A 24 -13.70 -5.65 -3.19
CA ASN A 24 -13.78 -4.23 -3.55
C ASN A 24 -15.21 -3.69 -3.45
N LEU A 25 -15.36 -2.49 -2.90
CA LEU A 25 -16.63 -1.75 -2.86
C LEU A 25 -16.38 -0.28 -3.13
N THR A 26 -17.17 0.32 -4.02
CA THR A 26 -17.14 1.77 -4.28
C THR A 26 -18.51 2.36 -3.99
N LEU A 27 -18.54 3.36 -3.11
CA LEU A 27 -19.73 4.10 -2.72
C LEU A 27 -19.58 5.56 -3.17
N THR A 28 -20.65 6.13 -3.68
CA THR A 28 -20.70 7.55 -4.10
C THR A 28 -21.14 8.48 -2.97
N THR A 29 -21.21 7.97 -1.74
CA THR A 29 -21.67 8.67 -0.53
C THR A 29 -20.64 8.58 0.59
N ASP A 30 -20.84 9.42 1.60
CA ASP A 30 -20.11 9.31 2.86
C ASP A 30 -20.56 8.06 3.64
N ILE A 31 -19.68 7.56 4.52
CA ILE A 31 -20.01 6.51 5.49
C ILE A 31 -19.85 7.04 6.91
N SER A 32 -20.66 6.50 7.83
CA SER A 32 -20.56 6.81 9.27
C SER A 32 -20.54 5.51 10.06
N ILE A 33 -19.50 5.35 10.88
CA ILE A 33 -19.34 4.25 11.82
C ILE A 33 -19.72 4.80 13.20
N PRO A 34 -20.93 4.53 13.71
CA PRO A 34 -21.37 5.09 14.98
C PRO A 34 -20.57 4.51 16.16
N ALA A 35 -20.66 5.17 17.31
CA ALA A 35 -20.05 4.68 18.54
C ALA A 35 -20.48 3.22 18.81
N ASP A 36 -19.55 2.43 19.36
CA ASP A 36 -19.73 1.01 19.66
C ASP A 36 -19.94 0.09 18.43
N ALA A 37 -19.94 0.60 17.19
CA ALA A 37 -19.90 -0.22 15.97
C ALA A 37 -18.46 -0.43 15.46
N VAL A 38 -18.27 -1.48 14.65
CA VAL A 38 -16.99 -1.80 14.00
C VAL A 38 -17.22 -2.06 12.51
N LEU A 39 -16.44 -1.41 11.64
CA LEU A 39 -16.32 -1.79 10.23
C LEU A 39 -14.94 -2.39 9.99
N ILE A 40 -14.89 -3.61 9.45
CA ILE A 40 -13.66 -4.34 9.13
C ILE A 40 -13.53 -4.49 7.61
N ILE A 41 -12.50 -3.93 7.01
CA ILE A 41 -12.12 -4.21 5.63
C ILE A 41 -11.19 -5.40 5.66
N GLN A 42 -11.72 -6.59 5.37
CA GLN A 42 -10.99 -7.85 5.51
C GLN A 42 -9.99 -8.06 4.37
N SER A 43 -10.36 -7.65 3.17
CA SER A 43 -9.53 -7.69 1.96
C SER A 43 -10.07 -6.69 0.93
N GLY A 44 -9.26 -6.36 -0.07
CA GLY A 44 -9.65 -5.48 -1.16
C GLY A 44 -9.69 -4.00 -0.77
N LEU A 45 -10.39 -3.21 -1.59
CA LEU A 45 -10.43 -1.75 -1.53
C LEU A 45 -11.85 -1.23 -1.31
N LEU A 46 -12.03 -0.44 -0.25
CA LEU A 46 -13.22 0.39 -0.06
C LEU A 46 -12.95 1.81 -0.57
N THR A 47 -13.76 2.30 -1.50
CA THR A 47 -13.73 3.70 -1.98
C THR A 47 -15.02 4.41 -1.57
N VAL A 48 -14.91 5.59 -0.95
CA VAL A 48 -16.04 6.38 -0.42
C VAL A 48 -15.82 7.88 -0.62
N LYS A 49 -16.86 8.71 -0.43
CA LYS A 49 -16.73 10.18 -0.50
C LYS A 49 -16.15 10.82 0.76
N GLY A 50 -16.42 10.25 1.92
CA GLY A 50 -16.04 10.79 3.22
C GLY A 50 -16.32 9.78 4.31
N ILE A 51 -15.66 9.95 5.46
CA ILE A 51 -15.72 8.97 6.55
C ILE A 51 -15.92 9.69 7.89
N ILE A 52 -16.91 9.25 8.66
CA ILE A 52 -17.06 9.62 10.07
C ILE A 52 -16.86 8.38 10.92
N VAL A 53 -15.88 8.40 11.84
CA VAL A 53 -15.52 7.28 12.71
C VAL A 53 -15.75 7.66 14.16
N HIS A 54 -16.95 7.38 14.68
CA HIS A 54 -17.25 7.45 16.11
C HIS A 54 -17.09 6.09 16.82
N GLY A 55 -17.12 5.00 16.06
CA GLY A 55 -16.77 3.64 16.51
C GLY A 55 -15.36 3.26 16.07
N ASN A 56 -15.22 2.10 15.42
CA ASN A 56 -13.92 1.59 14.95
C ASN A 56 -13.93 1.25 13.46
N LEU A 57 -12.92 1.72 12.73
CA LEU A 57 -12.57 1.24 11.39
C LEU A 57 -11.31 0.38 11.50
N GLU A 58 -11.39 -0.86 11.03
CA GLU A 58 -10.24 -1.77 10.97
C GLU A 58 -9.97 -2.13 9.50
N ILE A 59 -8.77 -1.80 9.03
CA ILE A 59 -8.28 -2.14 7.70
C ILE A 59 -7.28 -3.27 7.90
N ASN A 60 -7.63 -4.49 7.52
CA ASN A 60 -6.76 -5.64 7.72
C ASN A 60 -5.51 -5.58 6.83
N ASP A 61 -4.57 -6.50 7.07
CA ASP A 61 -3.35 -6.62 6.29
C ASP A 61 -3.63 -6.62 4.78
N GLN A 62 -2.90 -5.78 4.04
CA GLN A 62 -3.02 -5.58 2.59
C GLN A 62 -4.40 -5.10 2.09
N ALA A 63 -5.34 -4.79 2.99
CA ALA A 63 -6.59 -4.14 2.63
C ALA A 63 -6.40 -2.61 2.54
N ALA A 64 -7.37 -1.94 1.93
CA ALA A 64 -7.25 -0.52 1.64
C ALA A 64 -8.56 0.25 1.77
N VAL A 65 -8.43 1.52 2.14
CA VAL A 65 -9.52 2.50 2.09
C VAL A 65 -9.05 3.74 1.34
N LYS A 66 -9.84 4.17 0.37
CA LYS A 66 -9.72 5.47 -0.32
C LYS A 66 -10.92 6.34 -0.01
N SER A 67 -10.67 7.57 0.41
CA SER A 67 -11.70 8.59 0.56
C SER A 67 -11.44 9.73 -0.42
N GLU A 68 -12.46 10.10 -1.19
CA GLU A 68 -12.44 11.28 -2.04
C GLU A 68 -12.70 12.60 -1.28
N GLY A 69 -12.73 12.52 0.05
CA GLY A 69 -12.94 13.63 0.95
C GLY A 69 -12.34 13.37 2.33
N SER A 70 -12.83 14.09 3.34
CA SER A 70 -12.24 14.09 4.67
C SER A 70 -12.65 12.89 5.53
N ILE A 71 -11.84 12.61 6.55
CA ILE A 71 -12.17 11.71 7.66
C ILE A 71 -12.22 12.48 8.98
N ILE A 72 -13.26 12.20 9.78
CA ILE A 72 -13.37 12.66 11.16
C ILE A 72 -13.27 11.44 12.07
N ILE A 73 -12.35 11.47 13.04
CA ILE A 73 -12.13 10.37 13.98
C ILE A 73 -12.43 10.88 15.38
N GLY A 74 -13.41 10.28 16.04
CA GLY A 74 -13.88 10.74 17.34
C GLY A 74 -14.89 11.88 17.26
N ALA A 75 -15.33 12.30 18.44
CA ALA A 75 -16.18 13.45 18.64
C ALA A 75 -15.78 14.16 19.92
N PHE A 76 -15.78 15.49 19.88
CA PHE A 76 -15.39 16.31 21.02
C PHE A 76 -16.30 16.04 22.23
N ASN A 77 -15.69 15.81 23.40
CA ASN A 77 -16.39 15.55 24.67
C ASN A 77 -17.41 14.38 24.59
N SER A 78 -17.20 13.41 23.70
CA SER A 78 -18.09 12.26 23.58
C SER A 78 -17.92 11.24 24.71
N GLN A 79 -16.76 11.24 25.38
CA GLN A 79 -16.38 10.23 26.38
C GLN A 79 -16.52 8.81 25.81
N LYS A 80 -16.28 8.65 24.51
CA LYS A 80 -16.33 7.38 23.78
C LYS A 80 -15.03 7.20 23.01
N ASN A 81 -14.54 5.96 23.00
CA ASN A 81 -13.36 5.61 22.22
C ASN A 81 -13.70 5.54 20.73
N SER A 82 -12.78 5.98 19.90
CA SER A 82 -12.84 5.77 18.46
C SER A 82 -11.46 5.38 17.94
N ARG A 83 -11.41 4.52 16.93
CA ARG A 83 -10.13 4.03 16.40
C ARG A 83 -10.21 3.82 14.90
N VAL A 84 -9.15 4.23 14.20
CA VAL A 84 -8.83 3.74 12.86
C VAL A 84 -7.59 2.87 12.96
N LYS A 85 -7.67 1.59 12.61
CA LYS A 85 -6.55 0.66 12.68
C LYS A 85 -6.17 0.20 11.28
N LEU A 86 -4.87 0.26 10.98
CA LEU A 86 -4.26 -0.22 9.76
C LEU A 86 -3.41 -1.45 10.06
N GLY A 87 -3.68 -2.56 9.38
CA GLY A 87 -2.88 -3.78 9.39
C GLY A 87 -1.57 -3.64 8.60
N THR A 88 -0.81 -4.72 8.50
CA THR A 88 0.46 -4.78 7.78
C THR A 88 0.26 -4.48 6.30
N LYS A 89 1.05 -3.56 5.72
CA LYS A 89 0.94 -3.15 4.31
C LYS A 89 -0.48 -2.73 3.88
N SER A 90 -1.27 -2.23 4.82
CA SER A 90 -2.58 -1.63 4.52
C SER A 90 -2.42 -0.13 4.33
N TYR A 91 -3.39 0.51 3.67
CA TYR A 91 -3.38 1.97 3.56
C TYR A 91 -4.75 2.64 3.70
N LEU A 92 -4.68 3.88 4.17
CA LEU A 92 -5.76 4.86 4.12
C LEU A 92 -5.28 6.07 3.30
N SER A 93 -5.88 6.30 2.13
CA SER A 93 -5.54 7.45 1.27
C SER A 93 -6.75 8.39 1.19
N LEU A 94 -6.50 9.68 1.43
CA LEU A 94 -7.53 10.71 1.54
C LEU A 94 -7.15 11.89 0.63
N THR A 95 -8.05 12.29 -0.26
CA THR A 95 -7.90 13.58 -0.96
C THR A 95 -8.29 14.76 -0.06
N GLY A 96 -9.04 14.50 1.03
CA GLY A 96 -9.45 15.48 2.04
C GLY A 96 -8.64 15.47 3.34
N SER A 97 -9.20 16.12 4.35
CA SER A 97 -8.54 16.36 5.65
C SER A 97 -8.71 15.19 6.63
N VAL A 98 -7.77 15.07 7.57
CA VAL A 98 -7.95 14.28 8.81
C VAL A 98 -8.26 15.25 9.95
N THR A 99 -9.35 15.00 10.67
CA THR A 99 -9.69 15.75 11.89
C THR A 99 -9.95 14.81 13.05
N GLN A 100 -9.24 15.02 14.16
CA GLN A 100 -9.50 14.34 15.42
C GLN A 100 -10.53 15.14 16.25
N GLY A 101 -11.58 14.48 16.72
CA GLY A 101 -12.41 14.98 17.81
C GLY A 101 -11.90 14.44 19.15
N ASP A 102 -11.53 15.30 20.10
CA ASP A 102 -11.04 14.86 21.41
C ASP A 102 -12.19 14.47 22.37
N PRO A 103 -12.42 13.16 22.66
CA PRO A 103 -13.50 12.71 23.52
C PRO A 103 -13.31 13.10 24.98
N THR A 104 -12.08 13.48 25.40
CA THR A 104 -11.74 13.78 26.79
C THR A 104 -12.02 15.21 27.22
N PHE A 105 -12.48 16.08 26.30
CA PHE A 105 -12.63 17.52 26.56
C PHE A 105 -11.32 18.13 27.09
N PHE A 106 -10.24 18.04 26.30
CA PHE A 106 -8.89 18.50 26.66
C PHE A 106 -8.34 17.86 27.94
N GLY A 107 -8.71 16.60 28.22
CA GLY A 107 -8.28 15.84 29.39
C GLY A 107 -9.17 15.96 30.63
N ASN A 108 -10.24 16.76 30.59
CA ASN A 108 -11.15 16.90 31.74
C ASN A 108 -11.92 15.61 32.07
N PHE A 109 -12.10 14.73 31.08
CA PHE A 109 -12.70 13.40 31.21
C PHE A 109 -11.73 12.33 30.70
N PRO A 110 -10.73 11.93 31.50
CA PRO A 110 -9.72 10.96 31.09
C PRO A 110 -10.32 9.55 30.92
N GLY A 111 -9.59 8.68 30.24
CA GLY A 111 -9.95 7.26 30.06
C GLY A 111 -10.57 6.92 28.70
N THR A 112 -10.71 7.90 27.81
CA THR A 112 -11.08 7.66 26.41
C THR A 112 -10.13 8.34 25.44
N SER A 113 -10.10 7.88 24.19
CA SER A 113 -9.23 8.41 23.15
C SER A 113 -9.83 8.24 21.75
N SER A 114 -9.37 9.06 20.81
CA SER A 114 -9.64 8.90 19.39
C SER A 114 -8.31 8.81 18.65
N THR A 115 -7.99 7.62 18.12
CA THR A 115 -6.63 7.30 17.66
C THR A 115 -6.59 6.68 16.27
N ILE A 116 -5.41 6.79 15.65
CA ILE A 116 -4.99 6.00 14.49
C ILE A 116 -3.93 5.01 15.00
N GLU A 117 -4.13 3.72 14.71
CA GLU A 117 -3.17 2.65 14.99
C GLU A 117 -2.60 2.13 13.68
N MET A 118 -1.28 2.14 13.54
CA MET A 118 -0.58 1.82 12.30
C MET A 118 0.28 0.57 12.45
N GLY A 119 -0.01 -0.45 11.64
CA GLY A 119 0.76 -1.69 11.55
C GLY A 119 2.03 -1.56 10.71
N THR A 120 2.80 -2.64 10.63
CA THR A 120 4.06 -2.72 9.88
C THR A 120 3.86 -2.35 8.41
N ASN A 121 4.65 -1.42 7.90
CA ASN A 121 4.62 -0.95 6.51
C ASN A 121 3.26 -0.40 6.07
N SER A 122 2.42 0.04 7.01
CA SER A 122 1.16 0.69 6.68
C SER A 122 1.37 2.17 6.34
N VAL A 123 0.46 2.72 5.53
CA VAL A 123 0.55 4.10 5.05
C VAL A 123 -0.77 4.82 5.27
N ILE A 124 -0.71 6.02 5.84
CA ILE A 124 -1.78 7.00 5.74
C ILE A 124 -1.29 8.19 4.91
N GLU A 125 -1.99 8.49 3.83
CA GLU A 125 -1.71 9.63 2.96
C GLU A 125 -2.87 10.63 3.03
N ILE A 126 -2.54 11.87 3.35
CA ILE A 126 -3.50 12.93 3.65
C ILE A 126 -3.18 14.13 2.76
N CYS A 127 -4.06 14.42 1.82
CA CYS A 127 -3.92 15.57 0.94
C CYS A 127 -4.60 16.85 1.44
N GLY A 128 -5.56 16.73 2.36
CA GLY A 128 -6.09 17.87 3.09
C GLY A 128 -5.28 18.18 4.35
N THR A 129 -5.84 19.04 5.20
CA THR A 129 -5.22 19.42 6.47
C THR A 129 -5.23 18.26 7.46
N PHE A 130 -4.21 18.15 8.29
CA PHE A 130 -4.22 17.29 9.47
C PHE A 130 -4.47 18.13 10.73
N ASN A 131 -5.51 17.79 11.50
CA ASN A 131 -5.84 18.48 12.75
C ASN A 131 -5.97 17.50 13.91
N GLN A 132 -5.12 17.69 14.91
CA GLN A 132 -5.16 16.98 16.19
C GLN A 132 -5.65 17.91 17.31
N GLN A 133 -6.75 17.54 17.97
CA GLN A 133 -7.28 18.29 19.11
C GLN A 133 -6.70 17.85 20.46
N SER A 134 -6.33 16.57 20.59
CA SER A 134 -5.87 16.02 21.86
C SER A 134 -4.53 16.62 22.27
N VAL A 135 -4.45 17.02 23.54
CA VAL A 135 -3.21 17.49 24.19
C VAL A 135 -2.70 16.52 25.26
N THR A 136 -3.46 15.46 25.55
CA THR A 136 -3.22 14.53 26.66
C THR A 136 -2.81 13.13 26.24
N TYR A 137 -2.96 12.78 24.96
CA TYR A 137 -2.55 11.49 24.40
C TYR A 137 -2.17 11.62 22.92
N PRO A 138 -1.26 10.76 22.41
CA PRO A 138 -0.87 10.75 21.02
C PRO A 138 -2.00 10.30 20.09
N PHE A 139 -2.15 10.98 18.95
CA PHE A 139 -3.19 10.63 17.98
C PHE A 139 -2.79 9.42 17.13
N VAL A 140 -1.51 9.30 16.76
CA VAL A 140 -1.00 8.21 15.94
C VAL A 140 -0.15 7.28 16.80
N ASN A 141 -0.44 5.99 16.76
CA ASN A 141 0.25 4.96 17.53
C ASN A 141 0.71 3.84 16.60
N TYR A 142 1.89 3.28 16.86
CA TYR A 142 2.39 2.11 16.13
C TYR A 142 1.98 0.82 16.85
N VAL A 143 1.53 -0.18 16.07
CA VAL A 143 1.09 -1.49 16.59
C VAL A 143 1.69 -2.66 15.79
N GLY A 144 2.67 -2.39 14.94
CA GLY A 144 3.36 -3.41 14.13
C GLY A 144 4.49 -4.12 14.88
N ILE A 145 5.36 -4.81 14.12
CA ILE A 145 6.52 -5.50 14.69
C ILE A 145 7.61 -4.49 15.08
N PRO A 146 8.47 -4.76 16.09
CA PRO A 146 9.47 -3.80 16.59
C PRO A 146 10.54 -3.34 15.59
N THR A 147 10.74 -4.05 14.48
CA THR A 147 11.70 -3.70 13.43
C THR A 147 11.05 -3.02 12.22
N GLY A 148 9.72 -2.91 12.21
CA GLY A 148 8.95 -2.29 11.14
C GLY A 148 8.89 -0.78 11.26
N LYS A 149 8.23 -0.14 10.29
CA LYS A 149 7.90 1.29 10.30
C LYS A 149 6.51 1.49 9.72
N ALA A 150 5.87 2.62 9.96
CA ALA A 150 4.66 3.04 9.28
C ALA A 150 4.76 4.51 8.88
N TYR A 151 4.11 4.90 7.78
CA TYR A 151 4.24 6.24 7.22
C TYR A 151 2.96 7.06 7.38
N CYS A 152 3.05 8.14 8.15
CA CYS A 152 2.01 9.15 8.26
C CYS A 152 2.40 10.37 7.42
N ILE A 153 1.76 10.54 6.27
CA ILE A 153 2.14 11.51 5.25
C ILE A 153 1.05 12.57 5.16
N ALA A 154 1.39 13.81 5.53
CA ALA A 154 0.51 14.97 5.40
C ALA A 154 1.08 15.94 4.36
N LYS A 155 0.29 16.16 3.30
CA LYS A 155 0.69 16.99 2.15
C LYS A 155 0.23 18.44 2.27
N ALA A 156 -0.73 18.74 3.14
CA ALA A 156 -1.12 20.10 3.49
C ALA A 156 -0.80 20.43 4.96
N GLN A 157 -1.26 21.60 5.43
CA GLN A 157 -0.98 22.08 6.78
C GLN A 157 -1.34 21.05 7.86
N VAL A 158 -0.41 20.89 8.80
CA VAL A 158 -0.54 20.06 9.99
C VAL A 158 -0.71 20.98 11.20
N SER A 159 -1.72 20.71 12.03
CA SER A 159 -1.99 21.50 13.22
C SER A 159 -2.33 20.66 14.44
N GLY A 160 -1.96 21.16 15.62
CA GLY A 160 -2.31 20.59 16.91
C GLY A 160 -2.83 21.64 17.91
N GLY A 161 -3.25 21.18 19.09
CA GLY A 161 -3.75 21.99 20.20
C GLY A 161 -2.69 22.76 21.01
N GLY A 162 -1.47 22.92 20.49
CA GLY A 162 -0.36 23.67 21.11
C GLY A 162 0.66 22.76 21.80
N THR A 163 0.21 21.90 22.71
CA THR A 163 1.05 20.88 23.39
C THR A 163 0.77 19.47 22.90
N SER A 164 0.04 19.34 21.77
CA SER A 164 -0.27 18.05 21.16
C SER A 164 1.02 17.33 20.77
N ILE A 165 1.04 16.02 21.03
CA ILE A 165 2.08 15.11 20.59
C ILE A 165 1.48 14.20 19.52
N LEU A 166 2.12 14.08 18.35
CA LEU A 166 1.65 13.24 17.26
C LEU A 166 1.72 11.75 17.64
N SER A 167 2.90 11.28 18.03
CA SER A 167 3.18 9.89 18.38
C SER A 167 4.28 9.83 19.44
N ASN A 168 4.27 8.77 20.25
CA ASN A 168 5.34 8.45 21.19
C ASN A 168 6.30 7.37 20.65
N ASP A 169 6.14 6.95 19.40
CA ASP A 169 6.83 5.80 18.82
C ASP A 169 7.67 6.19 17.59
N SER A 170 8.96 5.85 17.63
CA SER A 170 9.94 6.11 16.55
C SER A 170 9.70 5.32 15.27
N GLN A 171 8.89 4.26 15.33
CA GLN A 171 8.47 3.46 14.17
C GLN A 171 7.43 4.19 13.32
N ILE A 172 6.76 5.21 13.87
CA ILE A 172 5.98 6.15 13.07
C ILE A 172 6.94 7.12 12.38
N VAL A 173 6.98 7.05 11.06
CA VAL A 173 7.64 8.03 10.20
C VAL A 173 6.60 9.08 9.79
N ALA A 174 6.72 10.28 10.34
CA ALA A 174 5.83 11.39 10.07
C ALA A 174 6.46 12.34 9.06
N ILE A 175 5.81 12.50 7.90
CA ILE A 175 6.23 13.40 6.82
C ILE A 175 5.22 14.55 6.72
N ALA A 176 5.67 15.78 6.97
CA ALA A 176 4.86 17.00 6.83
C ALA A 176 5.42 17.88 5.71
N MET A 177 4.79 17.80 4.54
CA MET A 177 5.22 18.52 3.32
C MET A 177 4.79 20.01 3.30
N ASP A 178 4.07 20.45 4.33
CA ASP A 178 3.65 21.84 4.53
C ASP A 178 3.97 22.32 5.96
N SER A 179 3.47 23.49 6.33
CA SER A 179 3.58 24.09 7.65
C SER A 179 3.02 23.18 8.75
N VAL A 180 3.69 23.23 9.91
CA VAL A 180 3.28 22.54 11.13
C VAL A 180 3.08 23.59 12.22
N VAL A 181 1.91 23.59 12.87
CA VAL A 181 1.55 24.61 13.88
C VAL A 181 0.98 23.93 15.12
N GLY A 182 1.58 24.15 16.30
CA GLY A 182 1.01 23.67 17.57
C GLY A 182 0.98 22.15 17.73
N LEU A 183 1.77 21.41 16.96
CA LEU A 183 1.93 19.97 17.05
C LEU A 183 3.41 19.61 17.17
N LEU A 184 3.74 18.80 18.17
CA LEU A 184 5.08 18.24 18.35
C LEU A 184 5.11 16.81 17.81
N PRO A 185 6.20 16.37 17.15
CA PRO A 185 6.31 15.01 16.66
C PRO A 185 6.38 13.96 17.79
N GLY A 186 6.81 14.37 19.00
CA GLY A 186 7.04 13.46 20.11
C GLY A 186 8.18 12.49 19.85
N GLY A 187 7.90 11.20 19.96
CA GLY A 187 8.84 10.12 19.67
C GLY A 187 8.93 9.73 18.19
N ALA A 188 8.10 10.29 17.32
CA ALA A 188 8.08 9.95 15.89
C ALA A 188 9.40 10.26 15.19
N SER A 189 9.77 9.42 14.22
CA SER A 189 10.77 9.77 13.21
C SER A 189 10.18 10.84 12.29
N PHE A 190 10.65 12.09 12.39
CA PHE A 190 9.95 13.22 11.78
C PHE A 190 10.75 13.89 10.68
N CYS A 191 10.07 14.17 9.56
CA CYS A 191 10.54 15.06 8.51
C CYS A 191 9.51 16.16 8.26
N GLY A 192 9.90 17.41 8.50
CA GLY A 192 9.10 18.60 8.29
C GLY A 192 9.56 19.74 9.19
N PRO A 193 8.89 20.90 9.16
CA PRO A 193 7.87 21.30 8.18
C PRO A 193 8.45 21.46 6.76
N TYR A 194 7.57 21.57 5.76
CA TYR A 194 7.93 21.74 4.34
C TYR A 194 8.85 20.65 3.78
N ALA A 195 8.61 19.41 4.19
CA ALA A 195 9.39 18.24 3.82
C ALA A 195 9.46 18.00 2.30
N THR A 196 10.64 17.60 1.84
CA THR A 196 10.98 17.13 0.50
C THR A 196 11.96 15.96 0.64
N GLN A 197 12.06 15.13 -0.39
CA GLN A 197 13.00 14.01 -0.45
C GLN A 197 14.44 14.45 -0.19
N ALA A 198 14.82 15.63 -0.69
CA ALA A 198 16.16 16.18 -0.51
C ALA A 198 16.49 16.56 0.95
N GLN A 199 15.50 16.96 1.75
CA GLN A 199 15.72 17.37 3.13
C GLN A 199 15.90 16.19 4.09
N CYS A 200 15.25 15.07 3.82
CA CYS A 200 15.25 13.91 4.72
C CYS A 200 15.28 12.58 3.95
N PRO A 201 16.31 12.33 3.12
CA PRO A 201 16.35 11.18 2.21
C PRO A 201 16.29 9.83 2.92
N SER A 202 16.71 9.74 4.18
CA SER A 202 16.66 8.51 4.98
C SER A 202 15.27 8.20 5.58
N LEU A 203 14.38 9.18 5.62
CA LEU A 203 13.00 9.04 6.11
C LEU A 203 11.98 9.08 4.98
N TRP A 204 12.34 9.62 3.82
CA TRP A 204 11.46 9.72 2.67
C TRP A 204 11.18 8.34 2.07
N PRO A 205 9.92 7.88 2.01
CA PRO A 205 9.60 6.63 1.35
C PRO A 205 9.79 6.74 -0.17
N ALA A 206 10.31 5.68 -0.80
CA ALA A 206 10.22 5.53 -2.25
C ALA A 206 8.74 5.51 -2.67
N GLY A 207 8.45 5.94 -3.90
CA GLY A 207 7.08 6.07 -4.41
C GLY A 207 6.35 7.38 -4.03
N LEU A 208 6.81 8.12 -3.00
CA LEU A 208 6.22 9.43 -2.64
C LEU A 208 6.83 10.57 -3.48
N PRO A 209 6.02 11.31 -4.28
CA PRO A 209 6.52 12.48 -5.03
C PRO A 209 6.77 13.69 -4.12
N ASP A 210 7.73 14.53 -4.50
CA ASP A 210 7.97 15.84 -3.87
C ASP A 210 6.82 16.84 -4.10
N ASP A 211 6.03 16.65 -5.17
CA ASP A 211 4.87 17.49 -5.44
C ASP A 211 3.71 17.15 -4.49
N LYS A 212 3.55 17.98 -3.46
CA LYS A 212 2.48 17.85 -2.47
C LYS A 212 1.07 18.01 -3.04
N MET A 213 0.91 18.53 -4.26
CA MET A 213 -0.40 18.65 -4.92
C MET A 213 -0.88 17.34 -5.54
N LEU A 214 0.01 16.36 -5.70
CA LEU A 214 -0.32 15.03 -6.23
C LEU A 214 -0.79 14.12 -5.09
N CYS A 215 -1.92 13.45 -5.27
CA CYS A 215 -2.57 12.60 -4.26
C CYS A 215 -2.73 11.17 -4.76
N GLY A 216 -2.88 10.22 -3.82
CA GLY A 216 -3.17 8.83 -4.12
C GLY A 216 -1.95 7.94 -4.26
N TYR A 217 -0.78 8.37 -3.74
CA TYR A 217 0.50 7.68 -3.82
C TYR A 217 0.73 6.65 -2.71
N ALA A 218 -0.26 6.42 -1.85
CA ALA A 218 -0.13 5.47 -0.73
C ALA A 218 0.17 4.04 -1.20
N ILE A 219 -0.37 3.61 -2.34
CA ILE A 219 -0.11 2.27 -2.89
C ILE A 219 1.29 2.20 -3.49
N GLU A 220 1.72 3.22 -4.22
CA GLU A 220 3.08 3.33 -4.78
C GLU A 220 4.13 3.29 -3.67
N VAL A 221 3.87 3.96 -2.53
CA VAL A 221 4.73 3.85 -1.35
C VAL A 221 4.82 2.42 -0.86
N ILE A 222 3.70 1.71 -0.75
CA ILE A 222 3.69 0.30 -0.29
C ILE A 222 4.42 -0.60 -1.29
N ASP A 223 4.16 -0.44 -2.57
CA ASP A 223 4.74 -1.28 -3.63
C ASP A 223 6.26 -1.12 -3.69
N GLU A 224 6.79 0.08 -3.46
CA GLU A 224 8.23 0.35 -3.42
C GLU A 224 8.89 -0.12 -2.09
N MET A 225 8.11 -0.37 -1.03
CA MET A 225 8.63 -1.02 0.19
C MET A 225 8.90 -2.51 -0.02
N ASP A 226 8.31 -3.12 -1.06
CA ASP A 226 8.65 -4.46 -1.49
C ASP A 226 9.83 -4.41 -2.44
N GLU A 227 11.03 -4.42 -1.85
CA GLU A 227 12.29 -4.52 -2.57
C GLU A 227 12.28 -5.73 -3.56
N TYR A 228 11.44 -6.76 -3.28
CA TYR A 228 11.21 -7.88 -4.20
C TYR A 228 9.79 -8.53 -4.16
N CYS A 229 8.90 -8.22 -5.11
CA CYS A 229 7.74 -9.08 -5.43
C CYS A 229 8.19 -10.48 -5.92
N THR A 230 8.08 -11.50 -5.07
CA THR A 230 8.37 -12.89 -5.42
C THR A 230 7.15 -13.75 -5.10
N LYS A 231 6.74 -14.61 -6.05
CA LYS A 231 5.73 -15.63 -5.80
C LYS A 231 6.44 -16.86 -5.23
N PRO A 232 6.07 -17.37 -4.05
CA PRO A 232 6.56 -18.66 -3.59
C PRO A 232 6.28 -19.74 -4.64
N ALA A 233 7.23 -20.65 -4.87
CA ALA A 233 7.01 -21.75 -5.80
C ALA A 233 5.76 -22.55 -5.39
N ALA A 234 4.91 -22.88 -6.35
CA ALA A 234 3.77 -23.75 -6.09
C ALA A 234 4.27 -25.11 -5.59
N THR A 235 3.76 -25.56 -4.44
CA THR A 235 4.06 -26.88 -3.89
C THR A 235 3.06 -27.90 -4.44
N GLY A 236 3.50 -29.12 -4.75
CA GLY A 236 2.63 -30.18 -5.26
C GLY A 236 3.34 -31.16 -6.17
N THR A 237 2.56 -32.10 -6.72
CA THR A 237 3.03 -33.03 -7.76
C THR A 237 3.06 -32.30 -9.11
N PRO A 238 4.17 -32.40 -9.87
CA PRO A 238 4.24 -31.87 -11.23
C PRO A 238 3.09 -32.40 -12.10
N ASP A 239 2.46 -31.52 -12.89
CA ASP A 239 1.44 -31.87 -13.88
C ASP A 239 2.05 -32.26 -15.23
N GLY A 240 3.36 -32.01 -15.40
CA GLY A 240 4.13 -32.50 -16.53
C GLY A 240 5.64 -32.47 -16.30
N TYR A 241 6.36 -33.00 -17.29
CA TYR A 241 7.81 -32.99 -17.30
C TYR A 241 8.34 -32.44 -18.62
N THR A 242 9.50 -31.81 -18.54
CA THR A 242 10.14 -31.15 -19.67
C THR A 242 10.53 -32.17 -20.74
N LYS A 243 10.05 -31.99 -21.96
CA LYS A 243 10.27 -32.94 -23.08
C LYS A 243 11.45 -32.59 -23.96
N PHE A 244 11.90 -31.34 -23.91
CA PHE A 244 12.99 -30.84 -24.74
C PHE A 244 13.98 -30.05 -23.90
N GLY A 245 15.27 -30.25 -24.16
CA GLY A 245 16.29 -29.46 -23.52
C GLY A 245 17.62 -29.47 -24.27
N ILE A 246 18.43 -28.47 -23.97
CA ILE A 246 19.81 -28.33 -24.44
C ILE A 246 20.72 -28.29 -23.22
N THR A 247 21.65 -29.25 -23.12
CA THR A 247 22.67 -29.27 -22.07
C THR A 247 24.06 -29.32 -22.70
N VAL A 248 24.99 -28.56 -22.12
CA VAL A 248 26.42 -28.67 -22.41
C VAL A 248 27.17 -29.46 -21.33
N GLN A 249 26.44 -30.05 -20.39
CA GLN A 249 26.98 -30.93 -19.37
C GLN A 249 26.87 -32.41 -19.81
N GLN A 250 27.50 -33.29 -19.03
CA GLN A 250 27.21 -34.72 -19.12
C GLN A 250 25.74 -34.95 -18.76
N LYS A 251 24.94 -35.40 -19.74
CA LYS A 251 23.51 -35.67 -19.55
C LYS A 251 23.31 -36.64 -18.37
N SER A 252 22.60 -36.18 -17.34
CA SER A 252 22.23 -37.01 -16.21
C SER A 252 21.11 -37.98 -16.58
N ASN A 253 20.96 -39.06 -15.80
CA ASN A 253 19.89 -40.03 -16.05
C ASN A 253 18.52 -39.33 -15.97
N GLN A 254 17.63 -39.66 -16.90
CA GLN A 254 16.27 -39.10 -17.01
C GLN A 254 16.20 -37.59 -17.33
N TRP A 255 17.30 -36.92 -17.65
CA TRP A 255 17.23 -35.54 -18.15
C TRP A 255 16.74 -35.49 -19.62
N PRO A 256 15.93 -34.51 -20.05
CA PRO A 256 15.32 -33.42 -19.28
C PRO A 256 13.99 -33.80 -18.61
N GLU A 257 13.54 -35.05 -18.76
CA GLU A 257 12.25 -35.57 -18.26
C GLU A 257 12.16 -35.62 -16.73
N ASN A 258 13.24 -35.33 -16.01
CA ASN A 258 13.25 -35.15 -14.56
C ASN A 258 13.07 -33.68 -14.12
N ILE A 259 12.99 -32.74 -15.06
CA ILE A 259 12.71 -31.33 -14.78
C ILE A 259 11.21 -31.09 -14.87
N PRO A 260 10.52 -30.82 -13.75
CA PRO A 260 9.08 -30.66 -13.72
C PRO A 260 8.65 -29.34 -14.38
N ASN A 261 7.52 -29.38 -15.09
CA ASN A 261 6.75 -28.24 -15.61
C ASN A 261 7.51 -27.23 -16.50
N GLY A 262 8.71 -27.57 -16.98
CA GLY A 262 9.45 -26.76 -17.94
C GLY A 262 8.98 -27.00 -19.38
N PHE A 263 8.83 -25.94 -20.17
CA PHE A 263 8.59 -26.07 -21.62
C PHE A 263 9.89 -26.43 -22.36
N ILE A 264 11.01 -25.83 -21.94
CA ILE A 264 12.37 -26.09 -22.43
C ILE A 264 13.33 -26.08 -21.24
N ALA A 265 14.24 -27.05 -21.18
CA ALA A 265 15.33 -27.07 -20.20
C ALA A 265 16.66 -26.63 -20.86
N LEU A 266 17.28 -25.58 -20.35
CA LEU A 266 18.63 -25.15 -20.76
C LEU A 266 19.57 -25.33 -19.58
N GLU A 267 20.66 -26.08 -19.77
CA GLU A 267 21.59 -26.41 -18.69
C GLU A 267 23.05 -26.14 -19.06
N SER A 268 23.71 -25.31 -18.25
CA SER A 268 25.16 -25.07 -18.33
C SER A 268 25.74 -24.68 -16.98
N LYS A 269 27.01 -25.00 -16.74
CA LYS A 269 27.78 -24.52 -15.58
C LYS A 269 28.54 -23.23 -15.87
N ASN A 270 28.90 -22.97 -17.12
CA ASN A 270 29.85 -21.91 -17.49
C ASN A 270 29.61 -21.26 -18.86
N LYS A 271 28.47 -21.56 -19.51
CA LYS A 271 28.07 -20.91 -20.77
C LYS A 271 26.82 -20.08 -20.50
N GLY A 272 26.85 -18.81 -20.89
CA GLY A 272 25.68 -17.94 -20.84
C GLY A 272 24.73 -18.21 -22.01
N LEU A 273 23.44 -17.94 -21.79
CA LEU A 273 22.47 -17.78 -22.87
C LEU A 273 22.50 -16.34 -23.34
N VAL A 274 22.69 -16.12 -24.64
CA VAL A 274 22.55 -14.80 -25.26
C VAL A 274 21.27 -14.82 -26.08
N ILE A 275 20.32 -13.96 -25.72
CA ILE A 275 19.12 -13.72 -26.52
C ILE A 275 19.46 -12.82 -27.71
N THR A 276 18.73 -12.98 -28.81
CA THR A 276 18.94 -12.18 -30.03
C THR A 276 18.81 -10.70 -29.72
N ARG A 277 19.87 -9.93 -30.01
CA ARG A 277 19.89 -8.48 -29.87
C ARG A 277 19.54 -7.86 -31.21
N VAL A 278 18.56 -6.97 -31.24
CA VAL A 278 18.06 -6.31 -32.45
C VAL A 278 18.16 -4.80 -32.30
N ALA A 279 18.27 -4.08 -33.42
CA ALA A 279 18.36 -2.62 -33.39
C ALA A 279 17.12 -2.00 -32.73
N HIS A 280 15.93 -2.35 -33.21
CA HIS A 280 14.65 -1.93 -32.65
C HIS A 280 13.48 -2.80 -33.16
N VAL A 281 12.44 -2.97 -32.33
CA VAL A 281 11.10 -3.44 -32.72
C VAL A 281 10.04 -2.54 -32.09
N SER A 282 9.15 -1.97 -32.89
CA SER A 282 8.08 -1.09 -32.42
C SER A 282 7.05 -1.86 -31.58
N GLN A 283 6.35 -1.18 -30.66
CA GLN A 283 5.32 -1.82 -29.81
C GLN A 283 4.27 -2.55 -30.65
N THR A 284 3.72 -1.90 -31.67
CA THR A 284 2.93 -2.57 -32.71
C THR A 284 3.83 -2.79 -33.91
N PRO A 285 4.03 -4.04 -34.40
CA PRO A 285 4.97 -4.32 -35.48
C PRO A 285 4.71 -3.46 -36.72
N GLN A 286 5.76 -2.81 -37.24
CA GLN A 286 5.69 -1.95 -38.42
C GLN A 286 6.71 -2.38 -39.50
N PRO A 287 6.46 -2.05 -40.78
CA PRO A 287 7.48 -2.14 -41.82
C PRO A 287 8.73 -1.33 -41.43
N GLY A 288 9.89 -1.98 -41.39
CA GLY A 288 11.16 -1.38 -40.98
C GLY A 288 11.66 -1.81 -39.60
N ASP A 289 10.84 -2.49 -38.80
CA ASP A 289 11.30 -3.14 -37.58
C ASP A 289 12.31 -4.26 -37.88
N ALA A 290 13.24 -4.49 -36.97
CA ALA A 290 14.26 -5.54 -37.12
C ALA A 290 13.67 -6.96 -37.17
N VAL A 291 12.42 -7.14 -36.72
CA VAL A 291 11.66 -8.40 -36.83
C VAL A 291 10.41 -8.13 -37.67
N THR A 292 10.43 -8.55 -38.93
CA THR A 292 9.35 -8.30 -39.90
C THR A 292 8.12 -9.18 -39.68
N GLU A 293 8.30 -10.39 -39.13
CA GLU A 293 7.23 -11.35 -38.87
C GLU A 293 7.33 -11.93 -37.45
N PRO A 294 6.96 -11.15 -36.42
CA PRO A 294 7.00 -11.64 -35.05
C PRO A 294 5.98 -12.77 -34.84
N LYS A 295 6.34 -13.78 -34.04
CA LYS A 295 5.46 -14.86 -33.61
C LYS A 295 5.29 -14.79 -32.10
N GLU A 296 4.10 -15.14 -31.62
CA GLU A 296 3.80 -15.13 -30.19
C GLU A 296 4.86 -15.90 -29.39
N GLY A 297 5.28 -15.34 -28.27
CA GLY A 297 6.33 -15.89 -27.41
C GLY A 297 7.76 -15.58 -27.85
N MET A 298 7.98 -14.89 -28.97
CA MET A 298 9.32 -14.42 -29.35
C MET A 298 9.87 -13.42 -28.32
N MET A 299 11.17 -13.54 -28.04
CA MET A 299 11.90 -12.68 -27.13
C MET A 299 13.14 -12.10 -27.79
N VAL A 300 13.35 -10.80 -27.64
CA VAL A 300 14.53 -10.08 -28.16
C VAL A 300 15.06 -9.09 -27.13
N TYR A 301 16.33 -8.74 -27.23
CA TYR A 301 16.86 -7.54 -26.57
C TYR A 301 16.85 -6.38 -27.58
N ASP A 302 16.01 -5.38 -27.33
CA ASP A 302 15.91 -4.18 -28.15
C ASP A 302 16.98 -3.17 -27.71
N ILE A 303 17.92 -2.84 -28.62
CA ILE A 303 19.04 -1.95 -28.29
C ILE A 303 18.57 -0.51 -28.12
N GLN A 304 17.64 -0.05 -28.94
CA GLN A 304 17.11 1.30 -28.86
C GLN A 304 16.34 1.52 -27.55
N ASP A 305 15.49 0.58 -27.16
CA ASP A 305 14.66 0.68 -25.94
C ASP A 305 15.37 0.13 -24.70
N SER A 306 16.58 -0.43 -24.87
CA SER A 306 17.43 -0.97 -23.80
C SER A 306 16.74 -1.98 -22.87
N CYS A 307 15.81 -2.78 -23.41
CA CYS A 307 15.01 -3.73 -22.64
C CYS A 307 14.89 -5.09 -23.34
N VAL A 308 14.59 -6.14 -22.57
CA VAL A 308 14.13 -7.42 -23.14
C VAL A 308 12.66 -7.27 -23.49
N LYS A 309 12.28 -7.49 -24.75
CA LYS A 309 10.89 -7.46 -25.22
C LYS A 309 10.35 -8.87 -25.47
N LEU A 310 9.09 -9.09 -25.11
CA LEU A 310 8.31 -10.27 -25.45
C LEU A 310 7.17 -9.87 -26.40
N TYR A 311 6.97 -10.64 -27.46
CA TYR A 311 5.81 -10.49 -28.33
C TYR A 311 4.65 -11.35 -27.85
N ASN A 312 3.52 -10.74 -27.49
CA ASN A 312 2.34 -11.46 -26.97
C ASN A 312 1.38 -11.97 -28.07
N GLY A 313 1.80 -11.94 -29.34
CA GLY A 313 0.94 -12.25 -30.48
C GLY A 313 0.29 -11.03 -31.14
N SER A 314 0.39 -9.84 -30.53
CA SER A 314 -0.11 -8.58 -31.10
C SER A 314 0.89 -7.44 -30.94
N GLU A 315 1.51 -7.32 -29.77
CA GLU A 315 2.41 -6.24 -29.41
C GLU A 315 3.73 -6.76 -28.83
N TRP A 316 4.81 -6.03 -29.09
CA TRP A 316 6.06 -6.13 -28.35
C TRP A 316 5.98 -5.28 -27.09
N LYS A 317 6.28 -5.88 -25.93
CA LYS A 317 6.38 -5.15 -24.66
C LYS A 317 7.69 -5.45 -23.98
N CYS A 318 8.31 -4.43 -23.40
CA CYS A 318 9.41 -4.65 -22.46
C CYS A 318 8.88 -5.54 -21.33
N ILE A 319 9.61 -6.60 -21.01
CA ILE A 319 9.32 -7.43 -19.85
C ILE A 319 9.58 -6.54 -18.63
N GLN A 320 8.49 -6.19 -17.96
CA GLN A 320 8.49 -5.45 -16.72
C GLN A 320 8.08 -6.41 -15.61
N ARG A 321 8.70 -6.23 -14.44
CA ARG A 321 8.24 -6.89 -13.24
C ARG A 321 6.91 -6.25 -12.84
N GLY A 322 5.85 -7.05 -12.76
CA GLY A 322 4.58 -6.63 -12.20
C GLY A 322 4.26 -7.43 -10.94
N CYS A 323 3.59 -6.81 -9.98
CA CYS A 323 3.02 -7.49 -8.81
C CYS A 323 1.56 -7.86 -9.12
N ASN A 324 1.37 -8.55 -10.25
CA ASN A 324 0.06 -8.73 -10.89
C ASN A 324 -0.75 -9.92 -10.32
N GLU A 325 -0.45 -10.38 -9.10
CA GLU A 325 -1.12 -11.50 -8.45
C GLU A 325 -1.14 -11.37 -6.93
#